data_AF-A0A1M4MP75-F1
#
_entry.id   AF-A0A1M4MP75-F1
#
_cell.length_a   1.000
_cell.length_b   1.000
_cell.length_c   1.000
_cell.angle_alpha   90.00
_cell.angle_beta   90.00
_cell.angle_gamma   90.00
#
_symmetry.space_group_name_H-M   'P 1'
#
loop_
_entity.id
_entity.type
_entity.pdbx_description
1 polymer ?
#
loop_
_entity_poly.entity_id
_entity_poly.type
_entity_poly.pdbx_seq_one_letter_code
_entity_poly.pdbx_strand_id
1 'polypeptide(L)'
;MKGRTKSGKEEDSRQLEVWVSEYLLEHGEGSSCKGILFLNAYCDTPLSERKGKTIFPDGMLWYSVSNEHCLITTTQLLRLYYHLQQHPEAKEKLIEEMFATVGVFQKFTEPDAIE
;
A
#
# COMPACT_ATOMS: atom_id res chain seq x y z
N MET A 1 -4.57 8.17 16.49
CA MET A 1 -4.30 8.91 15.25
C MET A 1 -4.35 7.92 14.09
N LYS A 2 -5.04 8.22 12.98
CA LYS A 2 -5.10 7.32 11.79
C LYS A 2 -3.99 7.70 10.80
N GLY A 3 -2.79 7.18 11.00
CA GLY A 3 -1.62 7.46 10.18
C GLY A 3 -0.33 7.56 10.99
N ARG A 4 0.79 7.73 10.30
CA ARG A 4 2.13 7.94 10.88
C ARG A 4 2.52 9.40 10.69
N THR A 5 3.06 10.05 11.73
CA THR A 5 3.65 11.40 11.63
C THR A 5 5.01 11.41 10.91
N LYS A 6 5.55 10.21 10.62
CA LYS A 6 6.79 9.98 9.88
C LYS A 6 6.55 8.97 8.74
N SER A 7 7.63 8.42 8.20
CA SER A 7 7.60 7.26 7.30
C SER A 7 6.95 6.04 7.97
N GLY A 8 6.72 5.00 7.17
CA GLY A 8 6.45 3.66 7.68
C GLY A 8 7.67 3.08 8.40
N LYS A 9 7.45 1.93 9.03
CA LYS A 9 8.48 1.14 9.70
C LYS A 9 8.29 -0.32 9.37
N GLU A 10 9.34 -1.11 9.54
CA GLU A 10 9.26 -2.57 9.37
C GLU A 10 8.18 -3.22 10.27
N GLU A 11 7.93 -2.65 11.45
CA GLU A 11 6.82 -3.05 12.34
C GLU A 11 5.44 -3.00 11.65
N ASP A 12 5.21 -2.04 10.74
CA ASP A 12 3.95 -1.96 9.99
C ASP A 12 3.77 -3.19 9.07
N SER A 13 4.83 -3.60 8.38
CA SER A 13 4.81 -4.78 7.50
C SER A 13 4.78 -6.08 8.28
N ARG A 14 5.46 -6.16 9.43
CA ARG A 14 5.36 -7.31 10.34
C ARG A 14 3.94 -7.50 10.85
N GLN A 15 3.26 -6.41 11.22
CA GLN A 15 1.87 -6.49 11.66
C GLN A 15 0.94 -6.96 10.54
N LEU A 16 1.17 -6.52 9.30
CA LEU A 16 0.44 -7.05 8.15
C LEU A 16 0.65 -8.55 7.99
N GLU A 17 1.89 -9.04 8.12
CA GLU A 17 2.18 -10.47 8.00
C GLU A 17 1.50 -11.30 9.09
N VAL A 18 1.45 -10.79 10.33
CA VAL A 18 0.68 -11.45 11.40
C VAL A 18 -0.77 -11.66 10.98
N TRP A 19 -1.43 -10.64 10.42
CA TRP A 19 -2.82 -10.77 9.97
C TRP A 19 -3.00 -11.72 8.79
N VAL A 20 -2.05 -11.74 7.85
CA VAL A 20 -2.03 -12.71 6.76
C VAL A 20 -1.92 -14.14 7.31
N SER A 21 -0.96 -14.37 8.21
CA SER A 21 -0.74 -15.67 8.85
C SER A 21 -1.96 -16.12 9.67
N GLU A 22 -2.55 -15.23 10.47
CA GLU A 22 -3.78 -15.50 11.23
C GLU A 22 -4.93 -15.90 10.31
N TYR A 23 -5.15 -15.17 9.22
CA TYR A 23 -6.19 -15.49 8.24
C TYR A 23 -5.99 -16.90 7.64
N LEU A 24 -4.76 -17.24 7.24
CA LEU A 24 -4.45 -18.56 6.68
C LEU A 24 -4.65 -19.69 7.70
N LEU A 25 -4.30 -19.47 8.96
CA LEU A 25 -4.52 -20.43 10.04
C LEU A 25 -6.02 -20.67 10.31
N GLU A 26 -6.84 -19.61 10.27
CA GLU A 26 -8.28 -19.69 10.51
C GLU A 26 -9.04 -20.39 9.37
N HIS A 27 -8.57 -20.26 8.12
CA HIS A 27 -9.28 -20.75 6.93
C HIS A 27 -8.72 -22.06 6.34
N GLY A 28 -7.60 -22.54 6.87
CA GLY A 28 -7.06 -23.87 6.57
C GLY A 28 -6.37 -24.01 5.20
N GLU A 29 -5.95 -25.24 4.90
CA GLU A 29 -5.17 -25.57 3.70
C GLU A 29 -5.93 -25.24 2.41
N GLY A 30 -5.22 -24.62 1.45
CA GLY A 30 -5.78 -24.18 0.17
C GLY A 30 -6.30 -22.74 0.15
N SER A 31 -6.40 -22.09 1.32
CA SER A 31 -6.70 -20.66 1.42
C SER A 31 -5.49 -19.81 1.07
N SER A 32 -5.72 -18.67 0.43
CA SER A 32 -4.69 -17.65 0.19
C SER A 32 -5.28 -16.25 0.39
N CYS A 33 -4.45 -15.31 0.82
CA CYS A 33 -4.81 -13.90 0.89
C CYS A 33 -3.60 -13.03 0.54
N LYS A 34 -3.85 -11.90 -0.12
CA LYS A 34 -2.82 -10.91 -0.40
C LYS A 34 -2.68 -9.96 0.79
N GLY A 35 -1.47 -9.83 1.32
CA GLY A 35 -1.14 -8.74 2.23
C GLY A 35 -1.06 -7.41 1.50
N ILE A 36 -1.98 -6.48 1.77
CA ILE A 36 -1.97 -5.11 1.21
C ILE A 36 -1.93 -4.10 2.35
N LEU A 37 -0.89 -3.25 2.39
CA LEU A 37 -0.74 -2.20 3.38
C LEU A 37 -1.02 -0.83 2.77
N PHE A 38 -2.03 -0.13 3.30
CA PHE A 38 -2.26 1.28 3.02
C PHE A 38 -1.62 2.16 4.09
N LEU A 39 -0.64 2.97 3.70
CA LEU A 39 0.13 3.82 4.61
C LEU A 39 -0.14 5.31 4.39
N ASN A 40 -0.58 5.99 5.45
CA ASN A 40 -0.66 7.44 5.52
C ASN A 40 0.57 7.99 6.25
N ALA A 41 1.70 8.09 5.54
CA ALA A 41 2.94 8.65 6.08
C ALA A 41 2.88 10.18 6.12
N TYR A 42 3.57 10.76 7.12
CA TYR A 42 3.60 12.20 7.38
C TYR A 42 2.20 12.84 7.47
N CYS A 43 1.26 12.18 8.15
CA CYS A 43 -0.16 12.52 8.14
C CYS A 43 -0.47 13.94 8.67
N ASP A 44 0.41 14.49 9.49
CA ASP A 44 0.38 15.83 10.08
C ASP A 44 1.15 16.89 9.26
N THR A 45 1.83 16.48 8.19
CA THR A 45 2.55 17.38 7.29
C THR A 45 1.65 17.77 6.10
N PRO A 46 1.60 19.04 5.66
CA PRO A 46 0.92 19.43 4.42
C PRO A 46 1.41 18.65 3.19
N LEU A 47 0.51 18.30 2.26
CA LEU A 47 0.87 17.48 1.07
C LEU A 47 2.03 18.09 0.27
N SER A 48 2.03 19.42 0.08
CA SER A 48 3.09 20.17 -0.61
C SER A 48 4.48 19.98 -0.01
N GLU A 49 4.56 19.62 1.27
CA GLU A 49 5.79 19.43 2.04
C GLU A 49 6.17 17.94 2.20
N ARG A 50 5.39 17.01 1.63
CA ARG A 50 5.69 15.57 1.68
C ARG A 50 6.58 15.11 0.53
N LYS A 51 6.70 15.92 -0.54
CA LYS A 51 7.47 15.59 -1.74
C LYS A 51 8.92 15.23 -1.39
N GLY A 52 9.42 14.14 -1.97
CA GLY A 52 10.78 13.66 -1.78
C GLY A 52 11.08 13.01 -0.43
N LYS A 53 10.09 12.90 0.47
CA LYS A 53 10.26 12.16 1.73
C LYS A 53 10.13 10.66 1.50
N THR A 54 10.99 9.88 2.14
CA THR A 54 10.90 8.41 2.13
C THR A 54 9.65 7.95 2.86
N ILE A 55 8.75 7.28 2.14
CA ILE A 55 7.52 6.72 2.72
C ILE A 55 7.76 5.30 3.24
N PHE A 56 8.35 4.46 2.41
CA PHE A 56 8.68 3.07 2.70
C PHE A 56 10.21 2.93 2.81
N PRO A 57 10.78 2.94 4.03
CA PRO A 57 12.23 2.78 4.20
C PRO A 57 12.70 1.36 3.86
N ASP A 58 13.99 1.20 3.55
CA ASP A 58 14.56 -0.05 3.03
C ASP A 58 14.27 -1.29 3.87
N GLY A 59 14.34 -1.19 5.21
CA GLY A 59 14.02 -2.32 6.10
C GLY A 59 12.56 -2.80 5.97
N MET A 60 11.63 -1.84 5.84
CA MET A 60 10.22 -2.14 5.60
C MET A 60 10.01 -2.74 4.20
N LEU A 61 10.68 -2.19 3.19
CA LEU A 61 10.58 -2.66 1.81
C LEU A 61 11.11 -4.09 1.68
N TRP A 62 12.29 -4.37 2.23
CA TRP A 62 12.90 -5.70 2.21
C TRP A 62 11.96 -6.73 2.83
N TYR A 63 11.44 -6.47 4.02
CA TYR A 63 10.51 -7.36 4.70
C TYR A 63 9.23 -7.59 3.89
N SER A 64 8.67 -6.53 3.31
CA SER A 64 7.44 -6.60 2.51
C SER A 64 7.63 -7.40 1.22
N VAL A 65 8.77 -7.25 0.56
CA VAL A 65 9.11 -8.01 -0.65
C VAL A 65 9.27 -9.50 -0.33
N SER A 66 9.94 -9.84 0.78
CA SER A 66 10.12 -11.22 1.21
C SER A 66 8.82 -11.95 1.53
N ASN A 67 7.78 -11.22 1.94
CA ASN A 67 6.45 -11.76 2.23
C ASN A 67 5.41 -11.45 1.13
N GLU A 68 5.87 -11.03 -0.05
CA GLU A 68 5.00 -10.76 -1.21
C GLU A 68 3.88 -9.74 -0.96
N HIS A 69 4.09 -8.79 -0.05
CA HIS A 69 3.10 -7.75 0.26
C HIS A 69 3.01 -6.70 -0.87
N CYS A 70 1.85 -6.05 -0.97
CA CYS A 70 1.66 -4.84 -1.76
C CYS A 70 1.60 -3.61 -0.84
N LEU A 71 2.47 -2.64 -1.07
CA LEU A 71 2.55 -1.38 -0.33
C LEU A 71 1.95 -0.23 -1.14
N ILE A 72 0.98 0.47 -0.55
CA ILE A 72 0.24 1.55 -1.19
C ILE A 72 0.12 2.73 -0.23
N THR A 73 0.27 3.95 -0.73
CA THR A 73 0.00 5.16 0.07
C THR A 73 -1.48 5.50 0.07
N THR A 74 -1.96 6.19 1.10
CA THR A 74 -3.35 6.67 1.10
C THR A 74 -3.62 7.74 0.02
N THR A 75 -2.60 8.46 -0.46
CA THR A 75 -2.73 9.38 -1.60
C THR A 75 -2.90 8.62 -2.91
N GLN A 76 -2.17 7.52 -3.12
CA GLN A 76 -2.43 6.60 -4.24
C GLN A 76 -3.84 6.00 -4.18
N LEU A 77 -4.30 5.58 -3.00
CA LEU A 77 -5.66 5.06 -2.82
C LEU A 77 -6.73 6.09 -3.20
N LEU A 78 -6.55 7.36 -2.78
CA LEU A 78 -7.47 8.44 -3.15
C LEU A 78 -7.50 8.68 -4.66
N ARG A 79 -6.34 8.66 -5.33
CA ARG A 79 -6.24 8.82 -6.78
C ARG A 79 -6.86 7.65 -7.53
N LEU A 80 -6.65 6.43 -7.04
CA LEU A 80 -7.29 5.23 -7.57
C LEU A 80 -8.82 5.35 -7.47
N TYR A 81 -9.35 5.84 -6.35
CA TYR A 81 -10.77 6.10 -6.20
C TYR A 81 -11.29 7.07 -7.27
N TYR A 82 -10.65 8.24 -7.45
CA TYR A 82 -11.07 9.20 -8.47
C TYR A 82 -10.95 8.62 -9.89
N HIS A 83 -9.89 7.87 -10.18
CA HIS A 83 -9.72 7.21 -11.46
C HIS A 83 -10.87 6.24 -11.74
N LEU A 84 -11.27 5.42 -10.77
CA LEU A 84 -12.39 4.49 -10.92
C LEU A 84 -13.76 5.17 -11.01
N GLN A 85 -13.91 6.39 -10.50
CA GLN A 85 -15.13 7.18 -10.75
C GLN A 85 -15.27 7.58 -12.22
N GLN A 86 -14.15 7.78 -12.92
CA GLN A 86 -14.13 8.15 -14.35
C GLN A 86 -14.00 6.93 -15.28
N HIS A 87 -13.38 5.85 -14.79
CA HIS A 87 -13.04 4.63 -15.53
C HIS A 87 -13.44 3.38 -14.73
N PRO A 88 -14.74 3.14 -14.50
CA PRO A 88 -15.20 1.99 -13.72
C PRO A 88 -14.78 0.64 -14.32
N GLU A 89 -14.59 0.56 -15.63
CA GLU A 89 -14.11 -0.62 -16.35
C GLU A 89 -12.68 -1.04 -15.97
N ALA A 90 -11.87 -0.11 -15.44
CA ALA A 90 -10.50 -0.42 -15.04
C ALA A 90 -10.40 -1.18 -13.70
N LYS A 91 -11.52 -1.37 -12.99
CA LYS A 91 -11.56 -1.93 -11.63
C LYS A 91 -10.90 -3.30 -11.52
N GLU A 92 -11.31 -4.27 -12.33
CA GLU A 92 -10.81 -5.65 -12.23
C GLU A 92 -9.31 -5.70 -12.49
N LYS A 93 -8.86 -5.05 -13.58
CA LYS A 93 -7.45 -4.93 -13.91
C LYS A 93 -6.62 -4.30 -12.78
N LEU A 94 -7.11 -3.24 -12.13
CA LEU A 94 -6.40 -2.60 -11.04
C LEU A 94 -6.31 -3.49 -9.79
N ILE A 95 -7.35 -4.27 -9.50
CA ILE A 95 -7.32 -5.27 -8.42
C ILE A 95 -6.28 -6.35 -8.75
N GLU A 96 -6.29 -6.90 -9.96
CA GLU A 96 -5.30 -7.89 -10.40
C GLU A 96 -3.87 -7.38 -10.27
N GLU A 97 -3.62 -6.13 -10.69
CA GLU A 97 -2.32 -5.49 -10.54
C GLU A 97 -1.90 -5.30 -9.08
N MET A 98 -2.83 -4.93 -8.18
CA MET A 98 -2.56 -4.86 -6.74
C MET A 98 -2.21 -6.24 -6.16
N PHE A 99 -2.90 -7.30 -6.60
CA PHE A 99 -2.62 -8.67 -6.17
C PHE A 99 -1.29 -9.21 -6.72
N ALA A 100 -0.92 -8.82 -7.95
CA ALA A 100 0.36 -9.19 -8.56
C ALA A 100 1.55 -8.38 -8.03
N THR A 101 1.32 -7.24 -7.38
CA THR A 101 2.40 -6.36 -6.90
C THR A 101 3.14 -6.97 -5.72
N VAL A 102 4.48 -6.98 -5.79
CA VAL A 102 5.38 -7.31 -4.69
C VAL A 102 6.23 -6.08 -4.37
N GLY A 103 6.12 -5.55 -3.15
CA GLY A 103 6.68 -4.27 -2.75
C GLY A 103 5.74 -3.10 -3.08
N VAL A 104 6.29 -2.00 -3.60
CA VAL A 104 5.54 -0.74 -3.80
C VAL A 104 4.71 -0.77 -5.07
N PHE A 105 3.42 -0.45 -4.96
CA PHE A 105 2.55 -0.23 -6.11
C PHE A 105 2.99 1.03 -6.87
N GLN A 106 3.28 0.89 -8.16
CA GLN A 106 3.92 1.96 -8.93
C GLN A 106 2.94 2.95 -9.56
N LYS A 107 1.64 2.61 -9.66
CA LYS A 107 0.65 3.51 -10.24
C LYS A 107 0.17 4.57 -9.24
N PHE A 108 -0.29 5.69 -9.77
CA PHE A 108 -0.85 6.82 -9.01
C PHE A 108 0.13 7.46 -8.01
N THR A 109 1.44 7.23 -8.16
CA THR A 109 2.52 7.85 -7.37
C THR A 109 2.63 9.35 -7.68
N GLU A 110 3.20 10.16 -6.78
CA GLU A 110 3.49 11.57 -7.08
C GLU A 110 4.73 11.69 -8.00
N PRO A 111 4.79 12.65 -8.96
CA PRO A 111 3.85 13.72 -9.25
C PRO A 111 3.44 13.73 -10.74
N ASP A 112 2.39 13.01 -11.12
CA ASP A 112 1.62 13.47 -12.27
C ASP A 112 0.78 14.65 -11.77
N ALA A 113 1.17 15.85 -12.19
CA ALA A 113 0.28 16.99 -12.15
C ALA A 113 -1.00 16.56 -12.88
N ILE A 114 -2.14 16.72 -12.23
CA ILE A 114 -3.39 16.76 -12.97
C ILE A 114 -3.34 18.13 -13.67
N GLU A 115 -2.84 18.15 -14.90
CA GLU A 115 -3.10 19.27 -15.82
C GLU A 115 -4.58 19.34 -16.17
#